data_AF-A0A367LX26-F1
#
_entry.id   AF-A0A367LX26-F1
#
_cell.length_a   1.000
_cell.length_b   1.000
_cell.length_c   1.000
_cell.angle_alpha   90.00
_cell.angle_beta   90.00
_cell.angle_gamma   90.00
#
_symmetry.space_group_name_H-M   'P 1'
#
loop_
_entity.id
_entity.type
_entity.pdbx_description
1 polymer ?
#
loop_
_entity_poly.entity_id
_entity_poly.type
_entity_poly.pdbx_seq_one_letter_code
_entity_poly.pdbx_strand_id
1 'polypeptide(L)' 'DYRVVIQDDAKHGFTNPDADAHKGHGLDIGYDRQADQRSWADLQAFLKDIFGQG' A
#
# COMPACT_ATOMS: atom_id res chain seq x y z
N ASP A 1 -4.60 10.89 17.18
CA ASP A 1 -3.89 11.38 15.98
C ASP A 1 -4.06 10.41 14.82
N TYR A 2 -4.04 10.91 13.59
CA TYR A 2 -4.07 10.10 12.38
C TYR A 2 -3.18 10.72 11.30
N ARG A 3 -2.69 9.88 10.38
CA ARG A 3 -1.89 10.29 9.22
C ARG A 3 -2.47 9.64 7.97
N VAL A 4 -2.61 10.41 6.90
CA VAL A 4 -2.92 9.91 5.56
C VAL A 4 -1.65 9.98 4.73
N VAL A 5 -1.29 8.87 4.09
CA VAL A 5 -0.14 8.78 3.18
C VAL A 5 -0.67 8.57 1.77
N ILE A 6 -0.31 9.47 0.86
CA ILE A 6 -0.63 9.33 -0.56
C ILE A 6 0.51 8.57 -1.22
N GLN A 7 0.20 7.47 -1.90
CA GLN A 7 1.15 6.72 -2.72
C GLN A 7 1.00 7.20 -4.15
N ASP A 8 1.86 8.12 -4.58
CA ASP A 8 1.78 8.69 -5.92
C ASP A 8 1.88 7.60 -6.99
N ASP A 9 1.07 7.74 -8.04
CA ASP A 9 0.94 6.83 -9.19
C ASP A 9 0.49 5.38 -8.88
N ALA A 10 0.23 5.05 -7.61
CA ALA A 10 -0.24 3.74 -7.22
C ALA A 10 -1.68 3.47 -7.68
N LYS A 11 -1.88 2.29 -8.26
CA LYS A 11 -3.18 1.83 -8.78
C LYS A 11 -4.01 1.13 -7.71
N HIS A 12 -5.30 0.93 -7.96
CA HIS A 12 -6.08 0.03 -7.11
C HIS A 12 -5.47 -1.38 -7.12
N GLY A 13 -5.37 -2.00 -5.95
CA GLY A 13 -4.73 -3.32 -5.83
C GLY A 13 -3.19 -3.28 -5.85
N PHE A 14 -2.56 -2.12 -5.65
CA PHE A 14 -1.09 -1.97 -5.69
C PHE A 14 -0.31 -2.94 -4.77
N THR A 15 -0.94 -3.47 -3.72
CA THR A 15 -0.33 -4.45 -2.80
C THR A 15 -0.47 -5.91 -3.25
N ASN A 16 -1.23 -6.20 -4.30
CA ASN A 16 -1.46 -7.56 -4.80
C ASN A 16 -0.64 -7.80 -6.07
N PRO A 17 0.38 -8.67 -6.05
CA PRO A 17 1.18 -9.02 -7.22
C PRO A 17 0.37 -9.52 -8.44
N ASP A 18 -0.81 -10.09 -8.21
CA ASP A 18 -1.70 -10.62 -9.26
C ASP A 18 -2.78 -9.61 -9.70
N ALA A 19 -2.71 -8.35 -9.25
CA ALA A 19 -3.71 -7.33 -9.58
C ALA A 19 -3.82 -7.08 -11.08
N ASP A 20 -2.72 -7.16 -11.84
CA ASP A 20 -2.71 -6.95 -13.28
C ASP A 20 -3.58 -7.95 -14.07
N ALA A 21 -3.89 -9.12 -13.50
CA ALA A 21 -4.78 -10.10 -14.12
C ALA A 21 -6.26 -9.64 -14.14
N HIS A 22 -6.61 -8.60 -13.37
CA HIS A 22 -7.96 -8.10 -13.19
C HIS A 22 -8.20 -6.75 -13.89
N LYS A 23 -7.34 -6.42 -14.87
CA LYS A 23 -7.50 -5.20 -15.69
C LYS A 23 -8.77 -5.25 -16.54
N GLY A 24 -9.35 -4.08 -16.81
CA GLY A 24 -10.42 -3.93 -17.80
C GLY A 24 -11.85 -3.78 -17.26
N HIS A 25 -12.03 -3.72 -15.94
CA HIS A 25 -13.36 -3.51 -15.32
C HIS A 25 -13.70 -2.04 -15.03
N GLY A 26 -13.10 -1.10 -15.76
CA GLY A 26 -13.31 0.34 -15.57
C GLY A 26 -12.58 0.95 -14.36
N LEU A 27 -11.77 0.16 -13.65
CA LEU A 27 -10.87 0.60 -12.59
C LEU A 27 -9.42 0.52 -13.08
N ASP A 28 -8.61 1.51 -12.71
CA ASP A 28 -7.15 1.44 -12.89
C ASP A 28 -6.56 0.53 -11.82
N ILE A 29 -6.52 -0.78 -12.14
CA ILE A 29 -6.01 -1.85 -11.28
C ILE A 29 -4.63 -2.28 -11.76
N GLY A 30 -3.71 -2.49 -10.83
CA GLY A 30 -2.40 -3.06 -11.13
C GLY A 30 -1.51 -3.12 -9.91
N TYR A 31 -0.51 -4.00 -9.98
CA TYR A 31 0.49 -4.10 -8.93
C TYR A 31 1.48 -2.93 -9.03
N ASP A 32 1.84 -2.35 -7.87
CA ASP A 32 2.97 -1.41 -7.77
C ASP A 32 3.84 -1.83 -6.60
N ARG A 33 4.99 -2.45 -6.94
CA ARG A 33 5.97 -2.93 -5.97
C ARG A 33 6.48 -1.83 -5.03
N GLN A 34 6.63 -0.62 -5.54
CA GLN A 34 7.21 0.47 -4.77
C GLN A 34 6.22 0.97 -3.71
N ALA A 35 4.96 1.16 -4.11
CA ALA A 35 3.87 1.53 -3.21
C ALA A 35 3.57 0.43 -2.18
N ASP A 36 3.58 -0.84 -2.61
CA ASP A 36 3.46 -2.02 -1.75
C ASP A 36 4.50 -1.98 -0.62
N GLN A 37 5.79 -1.94 -0.99
CA GLN A 37 6.90 -1.93 -0.03
C GLN A 37 6.88 -0.72 0.90
N ARG A 38 6.60 0.48 0.39
CA ARG A 38 6.50 1.69 1.22
C ARG A 38 5.36 1.61 2.22
N SER A 39 4.16 1.24 1.75
CA SER A 39 2.97 1.14 2.59
C SER A 39 3.14 0.11 3.70
N TRP A 40 3.83 -1.00 3.41
CA TRP A 40 4.16 -2.01 4.40
C TRP A 40 5.15 -1.50 5.44
N ALA A 41 6.20 -0.79 5.01
CA ALA A 41 7.17 -0.20 5.93
C ALA A 41 6.52 0.85 6.86
N ASP A 42 5.62 1.69 6.33
CA ASP A 42 4.85 2.64 7.13
C ASP A 42 3.96 1.96 8.17
N LEU A 43 3.28 0.87 7.80
CA LEU A 43 2.48 0.09 8.74
C LEU A 43 3.35 -0.51 9.84
N GLN A 44 4.50 -1.11 9.49
CA GLN A 44 5.43 -1.68 10.47
C GLN A 44 5.95 -0.62 11.44
N ALA A 45 6.32 0.56 10.94
CA ALA A 45 6.76 1.67 11.77
C ALA A 45 5.65 2.15 12.72
N PHE A 46 4.42 2.29 12.23
CA PHE A 46 3.26 2.67 13.05
C PHE A 46 2.97 1.66 14.16
N LEU A 47 2.95 0.36 13.83
CA LEU A 47 2.73 -0.69 14.84
C LEU A 47 3.86 -0.73 15.87
N LYS A 48 5.12 -0.51 15.46
CA LYS A 48 6.25 -0.41 16.39
C LYS A 48 6.13 0.81 17.31
N ASP A 49 5.64 1.94 16.81
CA ASP A 49 5.45 3.14 17.63
C ASP A 49 4.38 2.91 18.72
N ILE A 50 3.27 2.26 18.36
CA ILE A 50 2.18 1.97 19.29
C ILE A 50 2.54 0.87 20.31
N PHE A 51 3.19 -0.20 19.86
CA PHE A 51 3.37 -1.41 20.67
C PHE A 51 4.81 -1.67 21.13
N GLY A 52 5.80 -0.95 20.58
CA GLY A 52 7.23 -1.18 20.82
C GLY A 52 7.82 -0.39 21.97
N GLN A 53 7.01 0.40 22.69
CA GLN A 53 7.43 1.09 23.91
C GLN A 53 7.21 0.14 25.11
N GLY A 54 8.29 -0.50 25.54
CA GLY A 54 8.39 -1.21 26.82
C GLY A 54 9.47 -0.58 27.68
#